data_AF-A0A9D2CIF4-F1
#
_entry.id   AF-A0A9D2CIF4-F1
#
_cell.length_a   1.000
_cell.length_b   1.000
_cell.length_c   1.000
_cell.angle_alpha   90.00
_cell.angle_beta   90.00
_cell.angle_gamma   90.00
#
_symmetry.space_group_name_H-M   'P 1'
#
loop_
_entity.id
_entity.type
_entity.pdbx_description
1 polymer ?
#
loop_
_entity_poly.entity_id
_entity_poly.type
_entity_poly.pdbx_seq_one_letter_code
_entity_poly.pdbx_strand_id
1 'polypeptide(L)' 'MVFGMGPMELAVILLVVLVIFGPKNLPKLGSALGKTVKNVREGMEEGSGDSEPAPEPSDDPVQQ' A
#
# COMPACT_ATOMS: atom_id res chain seq x y z
N MET A 1 -1.99 12.04 -21.08
CA MET A 1 -3.26 12.80 -21.04
C MET A 1 -4.44 11.82 -21.01
N VAL A 2 -4.60 11.07 -19.91
CA VAL A 2 -5.71 10.10 -19.70
C VAL A 2 -6.50 10.43 -18.42
N PHE A 3 -5.97 11.29 -17.55
CA PHE A 3 -6.66 11.88 -16.39
C PHE A 3 -7.58 13.05 -16.78
N GLY A 4 -8.17 13.00 -17.98
CA GLY A 4 -9.21 13.95 -18.41
C GLY A 4 -10.60 13.58 -17.91
N MET A 5 -10.74 12.40 -17.30
CA MET A 5 -11.94 11.99 -16.58
C MET A 5 -11.89 12.65 -15.20
N GLY A 6 -12.63 13.74 -15.06
CA GLY A 6 -12.67 14.53 -13.85
C GLY A 6 -13.15 13.69 -12.65
N PRO A 7 -12.86 14.13 -11.41
CA PRO A 7 -13.33 13.45 -10.21
C PRO A 7 -14.86 13.26 -10.19
N MET A 8 -15.59 14.12 -10.91
CA MET A 8 -17.05 14.02 -11.09
C MET A 8 -17.48 12.77 -11.85
N GLU A 9 -16.84 12.45 -12.98
CA GLU A 9 -17.18 11.27 -13.80
C GLU A 9 -16.80 9.97 -13.06
N LEU A 10 -15.63 9.97 -12.41
CA LEU A 10 -15.20 8.85 -11.59
C LEU A 10 -16.15 8.61 -10.40
N ALA A 11 -16.69 9.68 -9.80
CA ALA A 11 -17.71 9.57 -8.75
C ALA A 11 -19.04 8.99 -9.26
N VAL A 12 -19.48 9.32 -10.48
CA VAL A 12 -20.69 8.73 -11.08
C VAL A 12 -20.51 7.24 -11.33
N ILE A 13 -19.37 6.82 -11.88
CA ILE A 13 -19.05 5.40 -12.08
C ILE A 13 -19.00 4.68 -10.73
N LEU A 14 -18.33 5.27 -9.74
CA LEU A 14 -18.26 4.74 -8.38
C LEU A 14 -19.66 4.59 -7.77
N LEU A 15 -20.56 5.54 -8.00
CA LEU A 15 -21.95 5.48 -7.53
C LEU A 15 -22.69 4.28 -8.13
N VAL A 16 -22.56 4.03 -9.44
CA VAL A 16 -23.19 2.87 -10.10
C VAL A 16 -22.63 1.55 -9.54
N VAL A 17 -21.31 1.46 -9.39
CA VAL A 17 -20.64 0.29 -8.78
C VAL A 17 -21.12 0.11 -7.35
N LEU A 18 -21.28 1.19 -6.59
CA LEU A 18 -21.80 1.18 -5.22
C LEU A 18 -23.26 0.73 -5.13
N VAL A 19 -24.08 0.98 -6.15
CA VAL A 19 -25.46 0.47 -6.20
C VAL A 19 -25.48 -1.04 -6.41
N ILE A 20 -24.61 -1.57 -7.29
CA ILE A 20 -24.53 -3.01 -7.58
C ILE A 20 -23.89 -3.78 -6.42
N PHE A 21 -22.73 -3.32 -5.95
CA PHE A 21 -21.97 -4.01 -4.92
C PHE A 21 -22.35 -3.59 -3.50
N GLY A 22 -22.87 -2.38 -3.30
CA GLY A 22 -23.16 -1.82 -1.97
C GLY A 22 -21.92 -1.18 -1.30
N PRO A 23 -22.08 -0.05 -0.56
CA PRO A 23 -20.98 0.64 0.10
C PRO A 23 -20.33 -0.14 1.23
N LYS A 24 -21.04 -1.13 1.79
CA LYS A 24 -20.51 -2.02 2.83
C LYS A 24 -19.55 -3.08 2.29
N ASN A 25 -19.64 -3.42 1.00
CA ASN A 25 -18.79 -4.44 0.40
C ASN A 25 -17.45 -3.88 -0.09
N LEU A 26 -17.37 -2.62 -0.52
CA LEU A 26 -16.10 -1.97 -0.88
C LEU A 26 -15.01 -2.05 0.20
N PRO A 27 -15.24 -1.65 1.48
CA PRO A 27 -14.21 -1.73 2.51
C PRO A 27 -13.87 -3.18 2.86
N LYS A 28 -14.82 -4.12 2.73
CA LYS A 28 -14.59 -5.55 2.98
C LYS A 28 -13.68 -6.16 1.92
N LEU A 29 -13.95 -5.88 0.64
CA LEU A 29 -13.10 -6.27 -0.50
C LEU A 29 -11.73 -5.59 -0.42
N GLY A 30 -11.68 -4.29 -0.15
CA GLY A 30 -10.43 -3.55 0.02
C GLY A 30 -9.58 -4.06 1.20
N SER A 31 -10.21 -4.42 2.32
CA SER A 31 -9.50 -5.01 3.46
C SER A 31 -8.95 -6.41 3.16
N ALA A 32 -9.69 -7.22 2.38
CA ALA A 32 -9.22 -8.54 1.98
C ALA A 32 -8.04 -8.45 1.01
N LEU A 33 -8.17 -7.62 -0.04
CA LEU A 33 -7.09 -7.36 -1.00
C LEU A 33 -5.90 -6.68 -0.33
N GLY A 34 -6.14 -5.73 0.56
CA GLY A 34 -5.10 -5.00 1.29
C GLY A 34 -4.26 -5.92 2.17
N LYS A 35 -4.87 -6.91 2.83
CA LYS A 35 -4.13 -7.96 3.56
C LYS A 35 -3.29 -8.79 2.59
N THR A 36 -3.84 -9.25 1.47
CA THR A 36 -3.07 -9.99 0.46
C THR A 36 -1.89 -9.17 -0.07
N VAL A 37 -2.11 -7.92 -0.45
CA VAL A 37 -1.05 -7.03 -0.96
C VAL A 37 -0.01 -6.73 0.11
N LYS A 38 -0.42 -6.53 1.38
CA LYS A 38 0.48 -6.34 2.51
C LYS A 38 1.39 -7.54 2.70
N ASN A 39 0.83 -8.75 2.77
CA ASN A 39 1.60 -9.99 2.89
C ASN A 39 2.50 -10.24 1.66
N VAL A 40 2.04 -9.91 0.45
CA VAL A 40 2.87 -9.99 -0.77
C VAL A 40 4.04 -9.03 -0.69
N ARG A 41 3.79 -7.77 -0.27
CA ARG A 41 4.82 -6.75 -0.12
C ARG A 41 5.84 -7.15 0.95
N GLU A 42 5.40 -7.61 2.11
CA GLU A 42 6.26 -8.09 3.21
C GLU A 42 7.14 -9.26 2.74
N GLY A 43 6.58 -10.25 2.05
CA GLY A 43 7.35 -11.36 1.50
C GLY A 43 8.30 -10.96 0.36
N MET A 44 7.98 -9.89 -0.38
CA MET A 44 8.88 -9.31 -1.39
C MET A 44 10.00 -8.47 -0.76
N GLU A 45 9.75 -7.80 0.36
CA GLU A 45 10.77 -7.08 1.15
C GLU A 45 11.71 -8.08 1.85
N GLU A 46 11.21 -9.18 2.43
CA GLU A 46 12.03 -10.28 2.97
C GLU A 46 12.83 -10.99 1.87
N GLY A 47 12.23 -11.24 0.70
CA GLY A 47 12.91 -11.90 -0.43
C GLY A 47 13.89 -11.01 -1.19
N SER A 48 13.78 -9.68 -1.06
CA SER A 48 14.67 -8.70 -1.70
C SER A 48 15.69 -8.09 -0.73
N GLY A 49 15.75 -8.57 0.51
CA GLY A 49 16.40 -7.87 1.63
C GLY A 49 17.19 -8.75 2.58
N ASP A 50 18.02 -9.66 2.06
CA ASP A 50 19.31 -9.96 2.70
C ASP A 50 20.24 -8.75 2.49
N SER A 51 19.89 -7.64 3.12
CA SER A 51 20.71 -6.45 3.25
C SER A 51 20.45 -5.86 4.64
N GLU A 52 20.74 -6.67 5.65
CA GLU A 52 21.45 -6.10 6.80
C GLU A 52 22.86 -5.77 6.30
N PRO A 53 23.29 -4.51 6.43
CA PRO A 53 24.00 -4.18 7.65
C PRO A 53 23.67 -2.76 8.12
N ALA A 54 23.15 -2.65 9.34
CA ALA A 54 23.50 -1.50 10.16
C ALA A 54 24.04 -2.03 11.50
N PRO A 55 25.28 -2.53 11.55
CA PRO A 55 26.04 -2.48 12.78
C PRO A 55 26.16 -1.02 13.18
N GLU A 56 25.89 -0.79 14.45
CA GLU A 56 25.93 0.50 15.12
C GLU A 56 27.27 1.21 14.90
N PRO A 57 27.31 2.51 14.55
CA PRO A 57 28.40 3.33 14.99
C PRO A 57 28.13 3.69 16.45
N SER A 58 28.76 2.96 17.36
CA SER A 58 29.13 3.51 18.65
C SER A 58 30.05 4.70 18.36
N ASP A 59 29.50 5.91 18.32
CA ASP A 59 30.26 7.15 18.43
C ASP A 59 30.80 7.26 19.86
N ASP A 60 31.82 6.45 20.17
CA ASP A 60 32.79 6.75 21.22
C ASP A 60 33.93 7.53 20.57
N PRO A 61 33.97 8.87 20.70
CA PRO A 61 35.16 9.62 20.31
C PRO A 61 36.30 9.24 21.27
N VAL A 62 37.12 8.30 20.80
CA VAL A 62 38.43 7.98 21.38
C VAL A 62 39.26 9.26 21.34
N GLN A 63 39.53 9.79 22.54
CA GLN A 63 40.47 10.89 22.79
C GLN A 63 41.87 10.53 22.26
N GLN A 64 42.44 11.40 21.44
CA GLN A 64 43.89 11.64 21.34
C GLN A 64 44.17 13.00 20.72
#